data_AF-A0A4D9CYT7-F1
#
_entry.id   AF-A0A4D9CYT7-F1
#
_cell.length_a   1.000
_cell.length_b   1.000
_cell.length_c   1.000
_cell.angle_alpha   90.00
_cell.angle_beta   90.00
_cell.angle_gamma   90.00
#
_symmetry.space_group_name_H-M   'P 1'
#
loop_
_entity.id
_entity.type
_entity.pdbx_description
1 polymer ?
#
loop_
_entity_poly.entity_id
_entity_poly.type
_entity_poly.pdbx_seq_one_letter_code
_entity_poly.pdbx_strand_id
1 'polypeptide(L)'
;MRARPSLIAALKQSSRHEDALEFTQLFHSINFAHTLQVSDAVLERYDAKKGLETTHEITKYLCRTDEGGTYLSAGVITAVFDEISTAACILQDRTHRPGVSVALDVEVMANVTPGRTLRLKTWADKIGKSLAFLRLDLRDAASDQLVAVGKHCKYLPMAGVPFWNMAFTPLLYPIVRKSLLGLTRRHVATGERVNTQDASSIFDHFPLDNLTPGNESDKGDERQRLQATRASLHVKPRHCNGLFKMHGGALAVAAEEIALLDVAARKKESTSQAPRARALSLHYLQANDRVVDLAAWTLQDACEKSGGEEGEDDGLLTQIEVRRGGTLCNSGSIIWQ
;
A
#
# COMPACT_ATOMS: atom_id res chain seq x y z
N MET A 1 -13.47 43.96 -31.77
CA MET A 1 -14.12 42.74 -31.24
C MET A 1 -13.03 41.76 -30.83
N ARG A 2 -12.79 41.57 -29.52
CA ARG A 2 -11.81 40.58 -29.03
C ARG A 2 -12.43 39.19 -29.11
N ALA A 3 -11.79 38.29 -29.84
CA ALA A 3 -12.18 36.89 -29.93
C ALA A 3 -12.21 36.27 -28.53
N ARG A 4 -13.38 35.76 -28.11
CA ARG A 4 -13.49 34.98 -26.87
C ARG A 4 -12.70 33.68 -27.06
N PRO A 5 -11.84 33.29 -26.11
CA PRO A 5 -11.21 31.97 -26.15
C PRO A 5 -12.30 30.91 -26.14
N SER A 6 -12.17 29.87 -26.97
CA SER A 6 -13.14 28.76 -26.99
C SER A 6 -13.25 28.15 -25.59
N LEU A 7 -14.46 27.81 -25.17
CA LEU A 7 -14.77 27.13 -23.90
C LEU A 7 -13.87 25.89 -23.65
N ILE A 8 -13.40 25.27 -24.74
CA ILE A 8 -12.51 24.11 -24.77
C ILE A 8 -11.06 24.46 -24.35
N ALA A 9 -10.59 25.68 -24.62
CA ALA A 9 -9.28 26.15 -24.17
C ALA A 9 -9.29 26.51 -22.68
N ALA A 10 -10.39 27.07 -22.18
CA ALA A 10 -10.59 27.36 -20.75
C ALA A 10 -10.71 26.07 -19.90
N LEU A 11 -11.39 25.03 -20.42
CA LEU A 11 -11.51 23.74 -19.73
C LEU A 11 -10.21 22.90 -19.74
N LYS A 12 -9.25 23.20 -20.62
CA LYS A 12 -7.98 22.45 -20.73
C LYS A 12 -6.90 22.86 -19.73
N GLN A 13 -7.04 24.00 -19.04
CA GLN A 13 -5.93 24.58 -18.26
C GLN A 13 -6.13 24.67 -16.73
N SER A 14 -7.33 24.44 -16.17
CA SER A 14 -7.50 24.40 -14.70
C SER A 14 -8.39 23.27 -14.18
N SER A 15 -9.49 22.94 -14.86
CA SER A 15 -10.47 21.98 -14.33
C SER A 15 -9.95 20.54 -14.14
N ARG A 16 -9.17 20.00 -15.09
CA ARG A 16 -8.76 18.58 -15.05
C ARG A 16 -7.78 18.22 -13.94
N HIS A 17 -6.99 19.20 -13.50
CA HIS A 17 -6.02 19.00 -12.43
C HIS A 17 -6.68 19.08 -11.07
N GLU A 18 -7.56 20.06 -10.87
CA GLU A 18 -8.37 20.21 -9.66
C GLU A 18 -9.34 19.03 -9.50
N ASP A 19 -9.99 18.60 -10.60
CA ASP A 19 -10.89 17.45 -10.60
C ASP A 19 -10.16 16.16 -10.23
N ALA A 20 -8.95 15.94 -10.76
CA ALA A 20 -8.15 14.77 -10.42
C ALA A 20 -7.50 14.86 -9.03
N LEU A 21 -7.19 16.06 -8.54
CA LEU A 21 -6.80 16.34 -7.14
C LEU A 21 -7.88 15.85 -6.17
N GLU A 22 -9.09 16.37 -6.38
CA GLU A 22 -10.24 16.11 -5.53
C GLU A 22 -10.73 14.67 -5.67
N PHE A 23 -10.59 14.08 -6.86
CA PHE A 23 -10.87 12.67 -7.10
C PHE A 23 -9.84 11.76 -6.42
N THR A 24 -8.58 12.19 -6.35
CA THR A 24 -7.59 11.51 -5.53
C THR A 24 -7.99 11.60 -4.05
N GLN A 25 -8.40 12.77 -3.55
CA GLN A 25 -8.93 12.92 -2.17
C GLN A 25 -10.19 12.09 -1.89
N LEU A 26 -10.97 11.74 -2.92
CA LEU A 26 -12.15 10.89 -2.82
C LEU A 26 -11.83 9.39 -2.69
N PHE A 27 -10.71 8.96 -3.27
CA PHE A 27 -10.21 7.57 -3.25
C PHE A 27 -9.15 7.32 -2.20
N HIS A 28 -8.39 8.34 -1.84
CA HIS A 28 -7.67 8.42 -0.58
C HIS A 28 -8.70 8.06 0.47
N SER A 29 -8.59 6.86 1.00
CA SER A 29 -9.38 6.51 2.14
C SER A 29 -8.95 7.49 3.22
N ILE A 30 -9.80 8.49 3.47
CA ILE A 30 -9.58 9.56 4.44
C ILE A 30 -9.29 8.97 5.83
N ASN A 31 -9.44 7.66 6.04
CA ASN A 31 -8.94 6.97 7.23
C ASN A 31 -7.51 6.45 7.07
N PHE A 32 -7.14 5.70 6.03
CA PHE A 32 -5.78 5.15 5.91
C PHE A 32 -4.74 6.21 5.49
N ALA A 33 -5.10 7.16 4.61
CA ALA A 33 -4.24 8.29 4.25
C ALA A 33 -4.08 9.30 5.41
N HIS A 34 -5.14 9.52 6.22
CA HIS A 34 -5.00 10.30 7.47
C HIS A 34 -4.16 9.55 8.50
N THR A 35 -4.31 8.22 8.60
CA THR A 35 -3.42 7.37 9.40
C THR A 35 -1.98 7.50 8.91
N LEU A 36 -1.72 7.56 7.61
CA LEU A 36 -0.39 7.79 7.05
C LEU A 36 0.09 9.27 7.13
N GLN A 37 -0.75 10.20 7.61
CA GLN A 37 -0.49 11.65 7.64
C GLN A 37 -0.02 12.22 6.29
N VAL A 38 -0.47 11.63 5.19
CA VAL A 38 -0.21 12.12 3.83
C VAL A 38 -1.05 13.39 3.64
N SER A 39 -0.48 14.55 3.96
CA SER A 39 -1.19 15.84 4.01
C SER A 39 -1.82 16.22 2.67
N ASP A 40 -2.87 17.04 2.67
CA ASP A 40 -3.50 17.56 1.45
C ASP A 40 -2.55 18.37 0.52
N ALA A 41 -1.31 18.63 0.94
CA ALA A 41 -0.27 19.31 0.16
C ALA A 41 0.34 18.44 -0.99
N VAL A 42 -0.11 17.20 -1.13
CA VAL A 42 0.47 16.16 -2.02
C VAL A 42 0.44 16.49 -3.51
N LEU A 43 -0.44 17.37 -3.96
CA LEU A 43 -0.72 17.49 -5.40
C LEU A 43 -0.15 18.75 -6.05
N GLU A 44 0.88 19.36 -5.45
CA GLU A 44 1.48 20.59 -5.96
C GLU A 44 2.15 20.45 -7.34
N ARG A 45 2.56 19.24 -7.77
CA ARG A 45 3.40 19.06 -8.99
C ARG A 45 3.14 17.78 -9.77
N TYR A 46 1.94 17.61 -10.33
CA TYR A 46 1.77 16.64 -11.41
C TYR A 46 2.28 17.20 -12.74
N ASP A 47 3.16 16.46 -13.40
CA ASP A 47 3.64 16.73 -14.77
C ASP A 47 3.41 15.47 -15.60
N ALA A 48 2.61 15.59 -16.67
CA ALA A 48 2.26 14.48 -17.55
C ALA A 48 3.47 13.74 -18.16
N LYS A 49 4.67 14.37 -18.19
CA LYS A 49 5.92 13.76 -18.64
C LYS A 49 6.79 13.22 -17.49
N LYS A 50 6.65 13.75 -16.28
CA LYS A 50 7.53 13.42 -15.14
C LYS A 50 6.88 12.62 -14.02
N GLY A 51 5.55 12.46 -14.06
CA GLY A 51 4.79 11.78 -13.02
C GLY A 51 4.22 12.71 -11.97
N LEU A 52 3.70 12.10 -10.90
CA LEU A 52 3.31 12.78 -9.67
C LEU A 52 4.49 12.69 -8.69
N GLU A 53 4.86 13.83 -8.11
CA GLU A 53 5.92 13.93 -7.12
C GLU A 53 5.39 14.62 -5.86
N THR A 54 5.72 14.06 -4.70
CA THR A 54 5.18 14.45 -3.39
C THR A 54 6.29 14.34 -2.34
N THR A 55 6.22 15.15 -1.29
CA THR A 55 7.26 15.18 -0.25
C THR A 55 6.61 15.07 1.12
N HIS A 56 7.13 14.16 1.94
CA HIS A 56 6.54 13.81 3.24
C HIS A 56 7.60 13.69 4.32
N GLU A 57 7.35 14.32 5.46
CA GLU A 57 8.12 14.07 6.67
C GLU A 57 7.66 12.75 7.30
N ILE A 58 8.62 11.88 7.61
CA ILE A 58 8.36 10.60 8.26
C ILE A 58 8.23 10.82 9.76
N THR A 59 7.02 10.62 10.27
CA THR A 59 6.76 10.72 11.71
C THR A 59 7.04 9.40 12.41
N LYS A 60 7.29 9.46 13.72
CA LYS A 60 7.52 8.27 14.55
C LYS A 60 6.36 7.28 14.52
N TYR A 61 5.14 7.79 14.34
CA TYR A 61 3.91 6.99 14.25
C TYR A 61 3.94 5.96 13.10
N LEU A 62 4.63 6.29 11.99
CA LEU A 62 4.77 5.42 10.82
C LEU A 62 5.89 4.39 10.96
N CYS A 63 6.69 4.50 12.02
CA CYS A 63 7.90 3.71 12.18
C CYS A 63 7.69 2.60 13.21
N ARG A 64 8.39 1.50 12.97
CA ARG A 64 8.57 0.39 13.91
C ARG A 64 9.78 0.68 14.78
N THR A 65 9.78 0.20 16.01
CA THR A 65 10.95 0.27 16.91
C THR A 65 11.25 -1.12 17.42
N ASP A 66 12.50 -1.55 17.25
CA ASP A 66 13.07 -2.75 17.86
C ASP A 66 14.44 -2.41 18.50
N GLU A 67 15.17 -3.41 18.97
CA GLU A 67 16.49 -3.22 19.57
C GLU A 67 17.53 -2.63 18.59
N GLY A 68 17.34 -2.83 17.28
CA GLY A 68 18.16 -2.25 16.22
C GLY A 68 17.78 -0.82 15.86
N GLY A 69 16.78 -0.23 16.52
CA GLY A 69 16.37 1.16 16.39
C GLY A 69 14.98 1.37 15.77
N THR A 70 14.66 2.63 15.49
CA THR A 70 13.37 3.02 14.89
C THR A 70 13.51 3.19 13.38
N TYR A 71 12.67 2.50 12.59
CA TYR A 71 12.72 2.50 11.13
C TYR A 71 11.32 2.47 10.48
N LEU A 72 11.24 2.97 9.24
CA LEU A 72 10.06 2.88 8.39
C LEU A 72 9.96 1.47 7.77
N SER A 73 8.87 0.75 8.03
CA SER A 73 8.72 -0.65 7.60
C SER A 73 8.33 -0.79 6.13
N ALA A 74 8.60 -1.95 5.53
CA ALA A 74 8.29 -2.19 4.11
C ALA A 74 6.78 -2.21 3.85
N GLY A 75 6.00 -2.73 4.79
CA GLY A 75 4.54 -2.71 4.76
C GLY A 75 3.99 -1.29 4.72
N VAL A 76 4.54 -0.36 5.52
CA VAL A 76 4.14 1.06 5.51
C VAL A 76 4.55 1.74 4.20
N ILE A 77 5.77 1.51 3.70
CA ILE A 77 6.21 2.04 2.39
C ILE A 77 5.26 1.57 1.28
N THR A 78 4.95 0.28 1.28
CA THR A 78 4.01 -0.35 0.34
C THR A 78 2.63 0.29 0.43
N ALA A 79 2.19 0.61 1.65
CA ALA A 79 0.93 1.28 1.88
C ALA A 79 0.88 2.70 1.30
N VAL A 80 1.95 3.48 1.48
CA VAL A 80 2.08 4.80 0.85
C VAL A 80 2.13 4.66 -0.68
N PHE A 81 2.82 3.64 -1.20
CA PHE A 81 2.89 3.38 -2.63
C PHE A 81 1.53 3.03 -3.24
N ASP A 82 0.70 2.24 -2.56
CA ASP A 82 -0.66 1.92 -3.01
C ASP A 82 -1.52 3.19 -3.20
N GLU A 83 -1.45 4.13 -2.25
CA GLU A 83 -2.18 5.40 -2.30
C GLU A 83 -1.66 6.29 -3.45
N ILE A 84 -0.35 6.57 -3.45
CA ILE A 84 0.26 7.52 -4.39
C ILE A 84 0.22 7.02 -5.85
N SER A 85 0.37 5.71 -6.07
CA SER A 85 0.16 5.13 -7.41
C SER A 85 -1.29 5.18 -7.86
N THR A 86 -2.28 5.08 -6.96
CA THR A 86 -3.69 5.27 -7.31
C THR A 86 -3.92 6.70 -7.81
N ALA A 87 -3.37 7.69 -7.10
CA ALA A 87 -3.37 9.09 -7.53
C ALA A 87 -2.78 9.28 -8.94
N ALA A 88 -1.58 8.73 -9.15
CA ALA A 88 -0.91 8.81 -10.45
C ALA A 88 -1.70 8.11 -11.57
N CYS A 89 -2.32 6.96 -11.28
CA CYS A 89 -3.14 6.23 -12.24
C CYS A 89 -4.33 7.08 -12.70
N ILE A 90 -5.04 7.69 -11.75
CA ILE A 90 -6.18 8.58 -12.02
C ILE A 90 -5.76 9.79 -12.85
N LEU A 91 -4.65 10.43 -12.48
CA LEU A 91 -4.15 11.64 -13.12
C LEU A 91 -3.66 11.38 -14.56
N GLN A 92 -3.05 10.22 -14.79
CA GLN A 92 -2.50 9.85 -16.10
C GLN A 92 -3.50 9.11 -17.00
N ASP A 93 -4.49 8.42 -16.43
CA ASP A 93 -5.53 7.75 -17.20
C ASP A 93 -6.52 8.77 -17.76
N ARG A 94 -6.71 8.76 -19.09
CA ARG A 94 -7.64 9.67 -19.79
C ARG A 94 -9.09 9.48 -19.36
N THR A 95 -9.41 8.35 -18.76
CA THR A 95 -10.74 8.01 -18.24
C THR A 95 -10.82 8.06 -16.71
N HIS A 96 -9.76 8.53 -16.04
CA HIS A 96 -9.71 8.72 -14.59
C HIS A 96 -10.10 7.47 -13.78
N ARG A 97 -9.71 6.28 -14.26
CA ARG A 97 -10.01 5.03 -13.56
C ARG A 97 -9.00 4.81 -12.44
N PRO A 98 -9.45 4.64 -11.19
CA PRO A 98 -8.56 4.32 -10.07
C PRO A 98 -7.97 2.92 -10.20
N GLY A 99 -8.75 1.98 -10.76
CA GLY A 99 -8.41 0.56 -10.83
C GLY A 99 -8.42 -0.14 -9.47
N VAL A 100 -8.27 -1.45 -9.50
CA VAL A 100 -8.04 -2.29 -8.32
C VAL A 100 -6.67 -2.92 -8.41
N SER A 101 -5.96 -3.00 -7.28
CA SER A 101 -4.62 -3.58 -7.21
C SER A 101 -4.66 -5.06 -7.64
N VAL A 102 -3.67 -5.48 -8.43
CA VAL A 102 -3.46 -6.86 -8.89
C VAL A 102 -2.13 -7.38 -8.37
N ALA A 103 -1.09 -6.54 -8.45
CA ALA A 103 0.22 -6.82 -7.88
C ALA A 103 0.84 -5.53 -7.37
N LEU A 104 1.47 -5.58 -6.19
CA LEU A 104 2.19 -4.46 -5.60
C LEU A 104 3.50 -4.99 -5.01
N ASP A 105 4.61 -4.51 -5.56
CA ASP A 105 5.96 -4.93 -5.20
C ASP A 105 6.75 -3.73 -4.69
N VAL A 106 7.51 -3.92 -3.61
CA VAL A 106 8.42 -2.94 -3.04
C VAL A 106 9.76 -3.60 -2.75
N GLU A 107 10.84 -2.90 -3.08
CA GLU A 107 12.20 -3.23 -2.67
C GLU A 107 12.76 -2.05 -1.89
N VAL A 108 13.19 -2.31 -0.65
CA VAL A 108 13.80 -1.37 0.28
C VAL A 108 15.31 -1.48 0.18
N MET A 109 15.95 -0.37 -0.15
CA MET A 109 17.39 -0.25 -0.37
C MET A 109 18.12 0.46 0.78
N ALA A 110 17.40 1.28 1.55
CA ALA A 110 17.97 1.99 2.69
C ALA A 110 16.95 2.16 3.82
N ASN A 111 17.43 2.09 5.06
CA ASN A 111 16.62 2.32 6.24
C ASN A 111 16.33 3.81 6.42
N VAL A 112 15.10 4.14 6.79
CA VAL A 112 14.70 5.52 7.10
C VAL A 112 14.26 5.62 8.55
N THR A 113 14.80 6.61 9.26
CA THR A 113 14.44 6.95 10.63
C THR A 113 13.40 8.07 10.67
N PRO A 114 12.66 8.25 11.78
CA PRO A 114 11.78 9.40 11.97
C PRO A 114 12.50 10.75 11.78
N GLY A 115 11.74 11.78 11.39
CA GLY A 115 12.21 13.15 11.15
C GLY A 115 12.88 13.35 9.78
N ARG A 116 13.01 12.29 8.97
CA ARG A 116 13.49 12.40 7.60
C ARG A 116 12.39 12.85 6.66
N THR A 117 12.75 13.70 5.71
CA THR A 117 11.85 14.09 4.63
C THR A 117 12.12 13.21 3.42
N LEU A 118 11.11 12.48 2.97
CA LEU A 118 11.21 11.63 1.79
C LEU A 118 10.46 12.27 0.62
N ARG A 119 11.07 12.16 -0.56
CA ARG A 119 10.48 12.53 -1.84
C ARG A 119 9.99 11.27 -2.54
N LEU A 120 8.69 11.21 -2.78
CA LEU A 120 8.02 10.16 -3.52
C LEU A 120 7.77 10.62 -4.94
N LYS A 121 8.09 9.75 -5.89
CA LYS A 121 7.81 9.98 -7.30
C LYS A 121 7.14 8.75 -7.88
N THR A 122 6.08 8.96 -8.65
CA THR A 122 5.31 7.87 -9.26
C THR A 122 4.86 8.24 -10.66
N TRP A 123 4.84 7.27 -11.56
CA TRP A 123 4.32 7.45 -12.91
C TRP A 123 3.80 6.12 -13.47
N ALA A 124 2.91 6.20 -14.47
CA ALA A 124 2.49 5.03 -15.21
C ALA A 124 3.43 4.82 -16.41
N ASP A 125 4.10 3.66 -16.45
CA ASP A 125 4.87 3.23 -17.62
C ASP A 125 3.91 2.95 -18.79
N LYS A 126 2.73 2.39 -18.50
CA LYS A 126 1.70 2.10 -19.51
C LYS A 126 0.32 2.02 -18.87
N ILE A 127 -0.65 2.71 -19.48
CA ILE A 127 -2.08 2.59 -19.15
C ILE A 127 -2.80 2.02 -20.37
N GLY A 128 -3.30 0.80 -20.22
CA GLY A 128 -4.04 0.09 -21.26
C GLY A 128 -5.55 0.18 -21.10
N LYS A 129 -6.25 -0.67 -21.86
CA LYS A 129 -7.69 -0.88 -21.68
C LYS A 129 -7.99 -1.56 -20.34
N SER A 130 -7.19 -2.58 -19.99
CA SER A 130 -7.49 -3.44 -18.85
C SER A 130 -6.50 -3.33 -17.69
N LEU A 131 -5.24 -2.95 -17.96
CA LEU A 131 -4.19 -2.90 -16.95
C LEU A 131 -3.47 -1.55 -17.00
N ALA A 132 -3.07 -1.06 -15.83
CA ALA A 132 -2.09 0.01 -15.68
C ALA A 132 -0.87 -0.54 -14.96
N PHE A 133 0.32 -0.19 -15.47
CA PHE A 133 1.61 -0.50 -14.87
C PHE A 133 2.21 0.80 -14.37
N LEU A 134 2.42 0.89 -13.06
CA LEU A 134 2.99 2.05 -12.40
C LEU A 134 4.33 1.70 -11.76
N ARG A 135 5.22 2.69 -11.74
CA ARG A 135 6.51 2.63 -11.08
C ARG A 135 6.60 3.75 -10.05
N LEU A 136 7.23 3.43 -8.92
CA LEU A 136 7.41 4.34 -7.80
C LEU A 136 8.87 4.36 -7.36
N ASP A 137 9.35 5.55 -7.03
CA ASP A 137 10.65 5.78 -6.41
C ASP A 137 10.45 6.55 -5.11
N LEU A 138 11.11 6.11 -4.04
CA LEU A 138 11.19 6.80 -2.76
C LEU A 138 12.65 7.19 -2.51
N ARG A 139 12.90 8.48 -2.30
CA ARG A 139 14.25 9.02 -2.07
C ARG A 139 14.30 9.89 -0.83
N ASP A 140 15.42 9.90 -0.12
CA ASP A 140 15.68 10.92 0.89
C ASP A 140 15.80 12.28 0.20
N ALA A 141 15.02 13.28 0.64
CA ALA A 141 14.95 14.57 -0.04
C ALA A 141 16.22 15.42 0.15
N ALA A 142 17.00 15.17 1.19
CA ALA A 142 18.24 15.90 1.48
C ALA A 142 19.44 15.29 0.76
N SER A 143 19.57 13.96 0.72
CA SER A 143 20.71 13.27 0.13
C SER A 143 20.49 12.78 -1.30
N ASP A 144 19.24 12.77 -1.78
CA ASP A 144 18.80 12.12 -3.02
C ASP A 144 19.07 10.60 -3.08
N GLN A 145 19.39 9.98 -1.95
CA GLN A 145 19.61 8.56 -1.85
C GLN A 145 18.32 7.79 -2.13
N LEU A 146 18.42 6.74 -2.95
CA LEU A 146 17.30 5.83 -3.22
C LEU A 146 17.03 4.98 -1.97
N VAL A 147 15.82 5.15 -1.43
CA VAL A 147 15.35 4.46 -0.23
C VAL A 147 14.58 3.20 -0.60
N ALA A 148 13.66 3.31 -1.55
CA ALA A 148 12.87 2.18 -2.02
C ALA A 148 12.42 2.40 -3.46
N VAL A 149 12.17 1.30 -4.16
CA VAL A 149 11.52 1.29 -5.47
C VAL A 149 10.29 0.40 -5.41
N GLY A 150 9.29 0.71 -6.24
CA GLY A 150 8.04 -0.03 -6.26
C GLY A 150 7.45 -0.18 -7.65
N LYS A 151 6.66 -1.22 -7.80
CA LYS A 151 5.85 -1.49 -8.99
C LYS A 151 4.42 -1.77 -8.56
N HIS A 152 3.47 -1.23 -9.29
CA HIS A 152 2.06 -1.47 -9.03
C HIS A 152 1.33 -1.77 -10.34
N CYS A 153 0.74 -2.96 -10.41
CA CYS A 153 -0.17 -3.34 -11.48
C CYS A 153 -1.62 -3.21 -11.00
N LYS A 154 -2.44 -2.44 -11.73
CA LYS A 154 -3.86 -2.26 -11.44
C LYS A 154 -4.74 -2.74 -12.57
N TYR A 155 -5.83 -3.42 -12.24
CA TYR A 155 -6.92 -3.77 -13.16
C TYR A 155 -7.92 -2.62 -13.24
N LEU A 156 -8.07 -2.04 -14.43
CA LEU A 156 -8.87 -0.83 -14.67
C LEU A 156 -10.36 -1.07 -14.94
N PRO A 157 -10.79 -2.16 -15.59
CA PRO A 157 -12.19 -2.43 -15.84
C PRO A 157 -12.87 -2.78 -14.52
N MET A 158 -13.47 -1.80 -13.87
CA MET A 158 -14.38 -2.07 -12.76
C MET A 158 -15.70 -2.63 -13.31
N ALA A 159 -15.65 -3.89 -13.76
CA ALA A 159 -16.69 -4.58 -14.53
C ALA A 159 -18.03 -4.75 -13.79
N GLY A 160 -18.15 -4.30 -12.54
CA GLY A 160 -19.35 -4.43 -11.71
C GLY A 160 -20.13 -3.14 -11.49
N VAL A 161 -19.68 -1.99 -12.02
CA VAL A 161 -20.37 -0.72 -11.75
C VAL A 161 -20.72 -0.03 -13.06
N PRO A 162 -21.88 -0.35 -13.68
CA PRO A 162 -22.32 0.18 -14.98
C PRO A 162 -22.38 1.71 -15.02
N PHE A 163 -22.47 2.34 -13.86
CA PHE A 163 -22.53 3.79 -13.72
C PHE A 163 -21.16 4.46 -13.67
N TRP A 164 -20.02 3.76 -13.56
CA TRP A 164 -18.72 4.43 -13.43
C TRP A 164 -18.36 5.28 -14.65
N ASN A 165 -18.38 4.70 -15.86
CA ASN A 165 -18.14 5.48 -17.08
C ASN A 165 -19.16 6.63 -17.28
N MET A 166 -20.34 6.52 -16.67
CA MET A 166 -21.40 7.53 -16.74
C MET A 166 -21.26 8.61 -15.65
N ALA A 167 -20.86 8.24 -14.44
CA ALA A 167 -20.58 9.11 -13.30
C ALA A 167 -19.44 10.08 -13.56
N PHE A 168 -18.46 9.65 -14.36
CA PHE A 168 -17.28 10.45 -14.73
C PHE A 168 -17.44 11.11 -16.11
N THR A 169 -18.67 11.17 -16.65
CA THR A 169 -18.96 12.11 -17.74
C THR A 169 -18.91 13.53 -17.20
N PRO A 170 -18.45 14.52 -17.99
CA PRO A 170 -18.38 15.93 -17.56
C PRO A 170 -19.71 16.49 -17.02
N LEU A 171 -20.84 15.90 -17.43
CA LEU A 171 -22.18 16.32 -17.05
C LEU A 171 -22.61 15.80 -15.66
N LEU A 172 -22.34 14.52 -15.37
CA LEU A 172 -22.75 13.89 -14.11
C LEU A 172 -21.69 14.01 -13.02
N TYR A 173 -20.44 14.28 -13.41
CA TYR A 173 -19.32 14.41 -12.51
C TYR A 173 -19.58 15.36 -11.34
N PRO A 174 -20.13 16.59 -11.49
CA PRO A 174 -20.35 17.50 -10.36
C PRO A 174 -21.41 16.99 -9.36
N ILE A 175 -22.39 16.23 -9.84
CA ILE A 175 -23.49 15.68 -9.04
C ILE A 175 -23.00 14.46 -8.27
N VAL A 176 -22.33 13.54 -8.98
CA VAL A 176 -21.70 12.37 -8.36
C VAL A 176 -20.63 12.82 -7.37
N ARG A 177 -19.80 13.81 -7.71
CA ARG A 177 -18.83 14.47 -6.82
C ARG A 177 -19.48 14.86 -5.50
N LYS A 178 -20.58 15.61 -5.51
CA LYS A 178 -21.23 16.08 -4.27
C LYS A 178 -21.81 14.94 -3.43
N SER A 179 -22.37 13.91 -4.07
CA SER A 179 -22.93 12.74 -3.37
C SER A 179 -21.84 11.79 -2.85
N LEU A 180 -20.80 11.50 -3.64
CA LEU A 180 -19.70 10.62 -3.25
C LEU A 180 -18.83 11.29 -2.18
N LEU A 181 -18.51 12.59 -2.31
CA LEU A 181 -17.86 13.37 -1.25
C LEU A 181 -18.72 13.46 0.01
N GLY A 182 -20.05 13.54 -0.15
CA GLY A 182 -20.99 13.52 0.98
C GLY A 182 -21.00 12.17 1.71
N LEU A 183 -20.89 11.06 0.98
CA LEU A 183 -20.80 9.70 1.52
C LEU A 183 -19.44 9.43 2.16
N THR A 184 -18.34 9.84 1.55
CA THR A 184 -17.01 9.73 2.16
C THR A 184 -16.90 10.63 3.39
N ARG A 185 -17.37 11.88 3.36
CA ARG A 185 -17.43 12.76 4.55
C ARG A 185 -18.31 12.20 5.65
N ARG A 186 -19.47 11.62 5.32
CA ARG A 186 -20.30 10.92 6.31
C ARG A 186 -19.59 9.69 6.85
N HIS A 187 -18.88 8.93 6.01
CA HIS A 187 -18.12 7.77 6.46
C HIS A 187 -16.93 8.15 7.34
N VAL A 188 -16.28 9.28 7.08
CA VAL A 188 -15.23 9.88 7.92
C VAL A 188 -15.81 10.43 9.23
N ALA A 189 -17.06 10.90 9.20
CA ALA A 189 -17.77 11.33 10.41
C ALA A 189 -18.34 10.16 11.23
N THR A 190 -18.63 9.01 10.62
CA THR A 190 -19.15 7.79 11.28
C THR A 190 -18.08 6.75 11.60
N GLY A 191 -16.96 6.75 10.88
CA GLY A 191 -15.76 6.05 11.31
C GLY A 191 -15.25 6.76 12.55
N GLU A 192 -14.89 5.99 13.58
CA GLU A 192 -14.13 6.56 14.70
C GLU A 192 -13.04 7.44 14.11
N ARG A 193 -13.09 8.76 14.38
CA ARG A 193 -11.90 9.59 14.22
C ARG A 193 -10.81 8.84 14.96
N VAL A 194 -9.78 8.39 14.25
CA VAL A 194 -8.61 7.81 14.88
C VAL A 194 -8.07 8.93 15.75
N ASN A 195 -8.29 8.81 17.06
CA ASN A 195 -7.63 9.67 18.00
C ASN A 195 -6.17 9.25 17.96
N THR A 196 -5.38 9.90 17.12
CA THR A 196 -3.94 9.66 17.02
C THR A 196 -3.22 9.98 18.33
N GLN A 197 -3.92 10.54 19.33
CA GLN A 197 -3.43 10.71 20.69
C GLN A 197 -3.46 9.39 21.50
N ASP A 198 -4.28 8.42 21.12
CA ASP A 198 -4.45 7.16 21.87
C ASP A 198 -3.60 6.01 21.32
N ALA A 199 -3.13 6.09 20.07
CA ALA A 199 -2.27 5.07 19.44
C ALA A 199 -0.83 5.56 19.31
N SER A 200 0.11 4.74 19.76
CA SER A 200 1.54 5.06 19.72
C SER A 200 2.14 4.84 18.33
N SER A 201 1.55 3.94 17.55
CA SER A 201 2.01 3.54 16.21
C SER A 201 0.86 3.10 15.29
N ILE A 202 1.09 3.15 13.98
CA ILE A 202 0.18 2.64 12.95
C ILE A 202 -0.14 1.15 13.12
N PHE A 203 0.81 0.35 13.63
CA PHE A 203 0.66 -1.09 13.81
C PHE A 203 -0.38 -1.44 14.88
N ASP A 204 -0.63 -0.54 15.84
CA ASP A 204 -1.66 -0.69 16.88
C ASP A 204 -3.08 -0.81 16.28
N HIS A 205 -3.24 -0.46 15.00
CA HIS A 205 -4.51 -0.61 14.28
C HIS A 205 -4.71 -1.97 13.65
N PHE A 206 -3.70 -2.84 13.64
CA PHE A 206 -3.76 -4.17 13.03
C PHE A 206 -3.65 -5.28 14.09
N PRO A 207 -4.56 -5.35 15.08
CA PRO A 207 -4.53 -6.43 16.06
C PRO A 207 -4.79 -7.76 15.35
N LEU A 208 -3.86 -8.68 15.51
CA LEU A 208 -3.96 -10.04 15.00
C LEU A 208 -4.57 -10.92 16.09
N ASP A 209 -5.79 -11.38 15.85
CA ASP A 209 -6.57 -12.23 16.74
C ASP A 209 -6.34 -13.71 16.44
N ASN A 210 -6.70 -14.61 17.37
CA ASN A 210 -6.60 -16.07 17.19
C ASN A 210 -5.21 -16.55 16.72
N LEU A 211 -4.15 -15.89 17.20
CA LEU A 211 -2.78 -16.23 16.83
C LEU A 211 -2.47 -17.68 17.21
N THR A 212 -2.11 -18.48 16.22
CA THR A 212 -1.63 -19.85 16.36
C THR A 212 -0.22 -19.91 15.78
N PRO A 213 0.83 -19.94 16.63
CA PRO A 213 2.21 -19.98 16.16
C PRO A 213 2.47 -21.28 15.39
N GLY A 214 3.28 -21.19 14.35
CA GLY A 214 3.80 -22.36 13.65
C GLY A 214 4.81 -23.09 14.52
N ASN A 215 4.51 -24.31 14.97
CA ASN A 215 5.47 -25.11 15.73
C ASN A 215 6.55 -25.68 14.81
N GLU A 216 7.84 -25.54 15.18
CA GLU A 216 8.96 -26.17 14.50
C GLU A 216 8.94 -27.69 14.67
N SER A 217 8.73 -28.44 13.59
CA SER A 217 9.32 -29.78 13.50
C SER A 217 9.50 -30.21 12.04
N ASP A 218 10.75 -30.16 11.59
CA ASP A 218 11.28 -30.97 10.49
C ASP A 218 11.18 -30.41 9.05
N LYS A 219 12.21 -30.74 8.24
CA LYS A 219 12.50 -30.14 6.93
C LYS A 219 11.66 -30.78 5.81
N GLY A 220 10.82 -29.98 5.13
CA GLY A 220 10.14 -30.36 3.87
C GLY A 220 9.09 -29.34 3.40
N ASP A 221 9.07 -29.03 2.09
CA ASP A 221 8.29 -27.92 1.48
C ASP A 221 6.77 -27.99 1.74
N GLU A 222 6.11 -29.13 1.54
CA GLU A 222 4.66 -29.24 1.76
C GLU A 222 4.26 -29.20 3.24
N ARG A 223 5.17 -29.61 4.14
CA ARG A 223 4.92 -29.64 5.60
C ARG A 223 5.19 -28.30 6.29
N GLN A 224 6.03 -27.44 5.71
CA GLN A 224 6.24 -26.08 6.23
C GLN A 224 4.98 -25.21 6.14
N ARG A 225 4.16 -25.39 5.09
CA ARG A 225 2.83 -24.73 4.99
C ARG A 225 1.85 -25.22 6.07
N LEU A 226 2.01 -26.45 6.58
CA LEU A 226 1.22 -26.95 7.72
C LEU A 226 1.64 -26.26 9.02
N GLN A 227 2.92 -25.91 9.15
CA GLN A 227 3.54 -25.18 10.27
C GLN A 227 3.54 -23.66 10.07
N ALA A 228 2.57 -23.11 9.34
CA ALA A 228 2.41 -21.68 9.21
C ALA A 228 1.92 -21.06 10.53
N THR A 229 2.47 -19.88 10.87
CA THR A 229 1.87 -19.00 11.86
C THR A 229 0.59 -18.41 11.27
N ARG A 230 -0.53 -18.56 11.98
CA ARG A 230 -1.83 -18.10 11.50
C ARG A 230 -2.46 -17.14 12.49
N ALA A 231 -3.16 -16.14 11.97
CA ALA A 231 -3.97 -15.24 12.75
C ALA A 231 -5.18 -14.80 11.93
N SER A 232 -6.17 -14.22 12.59
CA SER A 232 -7.30 -13.57 11.93
C SER A 232 -7.23 -12.06 12.18
N LEU A 233 -7.54 -11.27 11.18
CA LEU A 233 -7.70 -9.82 11.30
C LEU A 233 -9.15 -9.45 11.05
N HIS A 234 -9.75 -8.77 12.02
CA HIS A 234 -11.04 -8.12 11.82
C HIS A 234 -10.86 -6.84 11.00
N VAL A 235 -11.31 -6.85 9.74
CA VAL A 235 -11.28 -5.66 8.88
C VAL A 235 -12.27 -4.62 9.42
N LYS A 236 -11.72 -3.53 9.97
CA LYS A 236 -12.47 -2.37 10.48
C LYS A 236 -12.65 -1.34 9.36
N PRO A 237 -13.61 -0.41 9.48
CA PRO A 237 -13.80 0.67 8.50
C PRO A 237 -12.53 1.49 8.21
N ARG A 238 -11.63 1.61 9.19
CA ARG A 238 -10.33 2.30 9.03
C ARG A 238 -9.32 1.58 8.13
N HIS A 239 -9.49 0.26 7.92
CA HIS A 239 -8.67 -0.54 6.99
C HIS A 239 -9.25 -0.50 5.57
N CYS A 240 -10.42 0.09 5.37
CA CYS A 240 -11.15 0.03 4.11
C CYS A 240 -11.01 1.31 3.29
N ASN A 241 -11.09 1.14 1.98
CA ASN A 241 -11.29 2.23 1.04
C ASN A 241 -12.73 2.77 1.07
N GLY A 242 -12.99 3.83 0.30
CA GLY A 242 -14.33 4.43 0.16
C GLY A 242 -15.42 3.49 -0.40
N LEU A 243 -15.04 2.29 -0.87
CA LEU A 243 -15.94 1.22 -1.32
C LEU A 243 -16.10 0.11 -0.25
N PHE A 244 -15.69 0.35 0.99
CA PHE A 244 -15.78 -0.58 2.11
C PHE A 244 -15.01 -1.89 1.91
N LYS A 245 -14.02 -1.89 1.01
CA LYS A 245 -13.10 -3.01 0.82
C LYS A 245 -11.75 -2.68 1.44
N MET A 246 -11.11 -3.67 2.07
CA MET A 246 -9.79 -3.53 2.66
C MET A 246 -8.81 -2.93 1.64
N HIS A 247 -8.13 -1.88 2.04
CA HIS A 247 -7.14 -1.18 1.24
C HIS A 247 -5.93 -2.08 1.00
N GLY A 248 -5.33 -2.03 -0.20
CA GLY A 248 -4.20 -2.89 -0.54
C GLY A 248 -2.99 -2.64 0.37
N GLY A 249 -2.76 -1.37 0.71
CA GLY A 249 -1.76 -0.93 1.68
C GLY A 249 -2.03 -1.38 3.11
N ALA A 250 -3.30 -1.42 3.53
CA ALA A 250 -3.65 -1.96 4.84
C ALA A 250 -3.34 -3.47 4.91
N LEU A 251 -3.52 -4.19 3.80
CA LEU A 251 -3.11 -5.58 3.71
C LEU A 251 -1.59 -5.72 3.79
N ALA A 252 -0.82 -4.80 3.19
CA ALA A 252 0.64 -4.83 3.25
C ALA A 252 1.19 -4.72 4.68
N VAL A 253 0.61 -3.82 5.48
CA VAL A 253 0.96 -3.69 6.90
C VAL A 253 0.62 -4.98 7.65
N ALA A 254 -0.60 -5.51 7.50
CA ALA A 254 -1.01 -6.74 8.17
C ALA A 254 -0.18 -7.97 7.75
N ALA A 255 0.23 -8.03 6.47
CA ALA A 255 1.07 -9.07 5.92
C ALA A 255 2.48 -9.04 6.54
N GLU A 256 3.07 -7.86 6.72
CA GLU A 256 4.33 -7.70 7.43
C GLU A 256 4.21 -8.09 8.92
N GLU A 257 3.11 -7.73 9.60
CA GLU A 257 2.87 -8.12 11.00
C GLU A 257 2.90 -9.65 11.20
N ILE A 258 2.10 -10.39 10.42
CA ILE A 258 2.03 -11.84 10.57
C ILE A 258 3.36 -12.52 10.21
N ALA A 259 4.09 -11.96 9.25
CA ALA A 259 5.36 -12.49 8.81
C ALA A 259 6.46 -12.26 9.87
N LEU A 260 6.49 -11.09 10.52
CA LEU A 260 7.37 -10.83 11.66
C LEU A 260 7.11 -11.79 12.81
N LEU A 261 5.84 -12.08 13.12
CA LEU A 261 5.46 -13.06 14.14
C LEU A 261 5.95 -14.47 13.78
N ASP A 262 5.84 -14.87 12.51
CA ASP A 262 6.33 -16.18 12.06
C ASP A 262 7.85 -16.29 12.16
N VAL A 263 8.58 -15.24 11.79
CA VAL A 263 10.04 -15.21 11.92
C VAL A 263 10.45 -15.25 13.40
N ALA A 264 9.77 -14.48 14.26
CA ALA A 264 10.04 -14.47 15.69
C ALA A 264 9.80 -15.85 16.34
N ALA A 265 8.76 -16.59 15.91
CA ALA A 265 8.47 -17.93 16.39
C ALA A 265 9.54 -18.98 16.04
N ARG A 266 10.33 -18.73 14.99
CA ARG A 266 11.39 -19.65 14.49
C ARG A 266 12.79 -19.29 14.99
N LYS A 267 13.02 -18.04 15.42
CA LYS A 267 14.31 -17.64 15.98
C LYS A 267 14.48 -18.23 17.39
N LYS A 268 15.31 -19.28 17.50
CA LYS A 268 15.86 -19.79 18.77
C LYS A 268 16.88 -18.79 19.33
N GLU A 269 16.42 -17.75 20.02
CA GLU A 269 17.14 -16.91 21.00
C GLU A 269 18.50 -16.25 20.63
N SER A 270 19.07 -16.41 19.43
CA SER A 270 20.46 -16.00 19.17
C SER A 270 20.67 -14.65 18.48
N THR A 271 19.61 -13.97 18.01
CA THR A 271 19.76 -12.62 17.44
C THR A 271 18.68 -11.71 17.99
N SER A 272 19.07 -10.73 18.80
CA SER A 272 18.14 -9.82 19.48
C SER A 272 17.46 -8.82 18.53
N GLN A 273 17.95 -8.70 17.29
CA GLN A 273 17.35 -7.84 16.26
C GLN A 273 16.37 -8.60 15.36
N ALA A 274 15.17 -8.05 15.20
CA ALA A 274 14.22 -8.52 14.19
C ALA A 274 14.79 -8.24 12.79
N PRO A 275 14.67 -9.18 11.84
CA PRO A 275 15.20 -8.94 10.52
C PRO A 275 14.34 -7.89 9.80
N ARG A 276 14.95 -7.17 8.86
CA ARG A 276 14.29 -6.08 8.15
C ARG A 276 13.84 -6.55 6.78
N ALA A 277 12.63 -6.18 6.39
CA ALA A 277 12.12 -6.53 5.07
C ALA A 277 12.90 -5.75 4.00
N ARG A 278 13.62 -6.48 3.15
CA ARG A 278 14.31 -5.96 1.97
C ARG A 278 13.37 -5.89 0.77
N ALA A 279 12.43 -6.82 0.66
CA ALA A 279 11.39 -6.77 -0.37
C ALA A 279 10.06 -7.29 0.15
N LEU A 280 8.96 -6.70 -0.31
CA LEU A 280 7.59 -7.14 -0.06
C LEU A 280 6.82 -7.17 -1.38
N SER A 281 6.27 -8.34 -1.72
CA SER A 281 5.47 -8.56 -2.92
C SER A 281 4.08 -9.07 -2.52
N LEU A 282 3.04 -8.46 -3.07
CA LEU A 282 1.65 -8.85 -2.84
C LEU A 282 0.91 -9.03 -4.16
N HIS A 283 0.14 -10.11 -4.23
CA HIS A 283 -0.76 -10.44 -5.33
C HIS A 283 -2.20 -10.45 -4.83
N TYR A 284 -3.02 -9.61 -5.44
CA TYR A 284 -4.42 -9.41 -5.07
C TYR A 284 -5.32 -10.18 -6.02
N LEU A 285 -6.02 -11.19 -5.49
CA LEU A 285 -6.93 -12.03 -6.27
C LEU A 285 -8.39 -11.65 -6.02
N GLN A 286 -8.73 -11.30 -4.78
CA GLN A 286 -10.08 -10.93 -4.36
C GLN A 286 -10.08 -9.88 -3.26
N ALA A 287 -11.08 -8.99 -3.29
CA ALA A 287 -11.28 -7.96 -2.28
C ALA A 287 -11.75 -8.55 -0.93
N ASN A 288 -11.19 -8.04 0.16
CA ASN A 288 -11.55 -8.37 1.54
C ASN A 288 -12.45 -7.30 2.14
N ASP A 289 -13.37 -7.66 3.03
CA ASP A 289 -14.34 -6.73 3.64
C ASP A 289 -14.85 -7.17 5.02
N ARG A 290 -14.29 -8.25 5.56
CA ARG A 290 -14.71 -8.92 6.80
C ARG A 290 -13.48 -9.46 7.51
N VAL A 291 -13.66 -10.46 8.37
CA VAL A 291 -12.55 -11.23 8.91
C VAL A 291 -11.74 -11.86 7.76
N VAL A 292 -10.43 -11.66 7.81
CA VAL A 292 -9.46 -12.33 6.94
C VAL A 292 -8.55 -13.19 7.79
N ASP A 293 -8.25 -14.38 7.30
CA ASP A 293 -7.31 -15.30 7.91
C ASP A 293 -5.97 -15.13 7.22
N LEU A 294 -4.96 -14.73 7.97
CA LEU A 294 -3.58 -14.59 7.53
C LEU A 294 -2.80 -15.83 7.93
N ALA A 295 -1.95 -16.29 7.02
CA ALA A 295 -0.97 -17.32 7.29
C ALA A 295 0.38 -16.89 6.74
N ALA A 296 1.44 -17.04 7.54
CA ALA A 296 2.81 -16.82 7.12
C ALA A 296 3.66 -18.05 7.44
N TRP A 297 4.60 -18.38 6.55
CA TRP A 297 5.59 -19.41 6.82
C TRP A 297 6.93 -19.04 6.17
N THR A 298 7.98 -19.08 6.98
CA THR A 298 9.33 -18.70 6.60
C THR A 298 10.12 -19.92 6.17
N LEU A 299 10.66 -19.85 4.96
CA LEU A 299 11.59 -20.80 4.38
C LEU A 299 13.00 -20.39 4.77
N GLN A 300 13.68 -21.26 5.52
CA GLN A 300 15.11 -21.15 5.79
C GLN A 300 15.84 -21.70 4.55
N ASP A 301 16.84 -20.98 4.02
CA ASP A 301 17.68 -21.35 2.87
C ASP A 301 17.12 -21.09 1.45
N ALA A 302 16.06 -20.28 1.27
CA ALA A 302 15.45 -20.06 -0.05
C ALA A 302 16.17 -19.05 -0.98
N CYS A 303 17.06 -18.21 -0.46
CA CYS A 303 17.88 -17.33 -1.29
C CYS A 303 19.09 -18.11 -1.83
N GLU A 304 18.98 -18.62 -3.06
CA GLU A 304 20.09 -19.27 -3.76
C GLU A 304 21.34 -18.37 -3.80
N LYS A 305 22.50 -18.95 -3.45
CA LYS A 305 23.83 -18.36 -3.59
C LYS A 305 24.10 -18.03 -5.07
N SER A 306 23.68 -16.86 -5.52
CA SER A 306 24.04 -16.36 -6.83
C SER A 306 25.48 -15.82 -6.81
N GLY A 307 26.43 -16.74 -7.04
CA GLY A 307 27.81 -16.42 -7.39
C GLY A 307 28.80 -16.50 -6.22
N GLY A 308 29.46 -17.65 -6.10
CA GLY A 308 30.92 -17.82 -5.95
C GLY A 308 31.72 -17.14 -4.84
N GLU A 309 31.17 -16.22 -4.04
CA GLU A 309 31.84 -15.62 -2.91
C GLU A 309 31.18 -16.14 -1.62
N GLU A 310 31.98 -16.74 -0.75
CA GLU A 310 31.59 -17.12 0.60
C GLU A 310 31.31 -15.86 1.42
N GLY A 311 30.11 -15.30 1.22
CA GLY A 311 29.53 -14.21 1.98
C GLY A 311 28.28 -14.69 2.72
N GLU A 312 28.27 -14.42 4.01
CA GLU A 312 27.35 -14.86 5.07
C GLU A 312 25.99 -14.13 5.04
N ASP A 313 25.26 -14.17 3.92
CA ASP A 313 23.95 -13.49 3.80
C ASP A 313 22.83 -14.52 3.49
N ASP A 314 22.50 -15.33 4.49
CA ASP A 314 21.38 -16.28 4.45
C ASP A 314 20.03 -15.52 4.54
N GLY A 315 19.62 -14.92 3.42
CA GLY A 315 18.34 -14.21 3.33
C GLY A 315 17.15 -15.13 3.63
N LEU A 316 16.27 -14.70 4.55
CA LEU A 316 15.04 -15.43 4.87
C LEU A 316 13.92 -15.06 3.89
N LEU A 317 13.10 -16.03 3.49
CA LEU A 317 11.92 -15.80 2.64
C LEU A 317 10.65 -16.22 3.40
N THR A 318 9.76 -15.29 3.68
CA THR A 318 8.43 -15.60 4.23
C THR A 318 7.38 -15.55 3.14
N GLN A 319 6.62 -16.63 2.99
CA GLN A 319 5.44 -16.68 2.13
C GLN A 319 4.20 -16.31 2.95
N ILE A 320 3.24 -15.65 2.30
CA ILE A 320 2.05 -15.09 2.94
C ILE A 320 0.81 -15.53 2.16
N GLU A 321 -0.21 -15.98 2.88
CA GLU A 321 -1.54 -16.22 2.38
C GLU A 321 -2.58 -15.45 3.15
N VAL A 322 -3.57 -14.95 2.42
CA VAL A 322 -4.74 -14.28 2.98
C VAL A 322 -5.97 -14.97 2.45
N ARG A 323 -6.77 -15.51 3.36
CA ARG A 323 -7.99 -16.25 3.05
C ARG A 323 -9.22 -15.58 3.65
N ARG A 324 -10.36 -15.78 3.00
CA ARG A 324 -11.68 -15.44 3.54
C ARG A 324 -12.59 -16.65 3.41
N GLY A 325 -13.04 -17.19 4.55
CA GLY A 325 -13.88 -18.40 4.56
C GLY A 325 -13.24 -19.56 3.81
N GLY A 326 -11.93 -19.75 4.01
CA GLY A 326 -11.13 -20.81 3.35
C GLY A 326 -10.73 -20.52 1.89
N THR A 327 -11.30 -19.52 1.22
CA THR A 327 -10.93 -19.15 -0.16
C THR A 327 -9.69 -18.26 -0.15
N LEU A 328 -8.71 -18.57 -1.01
CA LEU A 328 -7.53 -17.71 -1.21
C LEU A 328 -7.95 -16.40 -1.86
N CYS A 329 -7.70 -15.30 -1.16
CA CYS A 329 -8.02 -13.95 -1.63
C CYS A 329 -6.77 -13.19 -2.05
N ASN A 330 -5.65 -13.38 -1.36
CA ASN A 330 -4.38 -12.72 -1.69
C ASN A 330 -3.22 -13.62 -1.30
N SER A 331 -2.09 -13.44 -1.95
CA SER A 331 -0.83 -14.10 -1.60
C SER A 331 0.32 -13.11 -1.66
N GLY A 332 1.44 -13.43 -1.06
CA GLY A 332 2.61 -12.56 -1.13
C GLY A 332 3.85 -13.21 -0.55
N SER A 333 4.93 -12.45 -0.57
CA SER A 333 6.20 -12.87 0.00
C SER A 333 7.00 -11.69 0.53
N ILE A 334 7.79 -11.94 1.57
CA ILE A 334 8.77 -11.00 2.12
C ILE A 334 10.14 -11.63 2.08
N ILE A 335 11.12 -10.90 1.54
CA ILE A 335 12.54 -11.22 1.63
C ILE A 335 13.12 -10.38 2.75
N TRP A 336 13.77 -11.02 3.71
CA TRP A 336 14.38 -10.37 4.86
C TRP A 336 15.90 -10.24 4.72
N GLN A 337 16.46 -9.26 5.42
CA GLN A 337 17.89 -9.01 5.59
C GLN A 337 18.21 -8.70 7.06
#